data_AF-A0A656JRQ1-F1
#
_entry.id   AF-A0A656JRQ1-F1
#
_cell.length_a   1.000
_cell.length_b   1.000
_cell.length_c   1.000
_cell.angle_alpha   90.00
_cell.angle_beta   90.00
_cell.angle_gamma   90.00
#
_symmetry.space_group_name_H-M   'P 1'
#
loop_
_entity.id
_entity.type
_entity.pdbx_description
1 polymer ?
#
loop_
_entity_poly.entity_id
_entity_poly.type
_entity_poly.pdbx_seq_one_letter_code
_entity_poly.pdbx_strand_id
1 'polypeptide(L)'
;AGRGLKVFDATCPLVTKVHIEVARYSRDGRECILIGHAGHPEVEGTMGQYDAVNGGAIYLVEDEADVASLEVRNPESLAFVTQTTLSMDDTSRVIDALRKRFPAIGGPRKDDICYATQNRQDAVKQLADECDVVLVVGSPNSSNSNRLRELAERMATPAYLIDGAEDMQQGWFDGVERIGITAGASAPEVLVRGVIQQLQAWGATGADELAGREENITFSMPKELRVKSLL
;
A
#
# COMPACT_ATOMS: atom_id res chain seq x y z
N ALA A 1 20.72 -2.02 20.62
CA ALA A 1 21.89 -1.16 20.95
C ALA A 1 23.10 -2.06 21.14
N GLY A 2 24.26 -1.74 20.56
CA GLY A 2 25.45 -2.63 20.66
C GLY A 2 26.49 -2.45 19.56
N ARG A 3 26.18 -1.72 18.49
CA ARG A 3 27.07 -1.53 17.33
C ARG A 3 27.80 -0.18 17.24
N GLY A 4 27.63 0.71 18.21
CA GLY A 4 28.26 2.04 18.20
C GLY A 4 27.79 2.95 17.06
N LEU A 5 26.64 2.66 16.44
CA LEU A 5 26.10 3.44 15.32
C LEU A 5 25.08 4.47 15.80
N LYS A 6 25.06 5.63 15.14
CA LYS A 6 23.95 6.57 15.20
C LYS A 6 22.92 6.16 14.15
N VAL A 7 21.72 5.81 14.60
CA VAL A 7 20.64 5.31 13.74
C VAL A 7 19.51 6.33 13.72
N PHE A 8 18.99 6.61 12.52
CA PHE A 8 17.75 7.35 12.33
C PHE A 8 16.75 6.40 11.69
N ASP A 9 15.57 6.30 12.29
CA ASP A 9 14.49 5.46 11.78
C ASP A 9 13.58 6.29 10.88
N ALA A 10 13.56 5.92 9.59
CA ALA A 10 12.71 6.54 8.57
C ALA A 10 11.43 5.73 8.33
N THR A 11 11.13 4.72 9.17
CA THR A 11 9.90 3.95 9.09
C THR A 11 8.71 4.89 9.15
N CYS A 12 7.76 4.71 8.23
CA CYS A 12 6.52 5.47 8.20
C CYS A 12 5.80 5.33 9.56
N PRO A 13 5.36 6.43 10.20
CA PRO A 13 4.65 6.35 11.48
C PRO A 13 3.40 5.46 11.46
N LEU A 14 2.78 5.28 10.28
CA LEU A 14 1.63 4.38 10.10
C LEU A 14 2.04 2.91 10.10
N VAL A 15 3.24 2.56 9.62
CA VAL A 15 3.82 1.21 9.77
C VAL A 15 4.23 0.98 11.22
N THR A 16 4.83 1.98 11.88
CA THR A 16 5.19 1.90 13.30
C THR A 16 3.97 1.61 14.18
N LYS A 17 2.78 2.16 13.85
CA LYS A 17 1.53 1.83 14.52
C LYS A 17 1.27 0.32 14.49
N VAL A 18 1.35 -0.31 13.32
CA VAL A 18 1.15 -1.75 13.15
C VAL A 18 2.18 -2.55 13.94
N HIS A 19 3.46 -2.14 13.89
CA HIS A 19 4.53 -2.75 14.68
C HIS A 19 4.22 -2.74 16.18
N ILE A 20 3.71 -1.63 16.72
CA ILE A 20 3.34 -1.50 18.13
C ILE A 20 2.19 -2.45 18.49
N GLU A 21 1.22 -2.62 17.61
CA GLU A 21 0.10 -3.55 17.83
C GLU A 21 0.58 -5.00 17.85
N VAL A 22 1.42 -5.41 16.90
CA VAL A 22 2.00 -6.76 16.86
C VAL A 22 2.86 -7.04 18.09
N ALA A 23 3.72 -6.10 18.48
CA ALA A 23 4.54 -6.22 19.69
C ALA A 23 3.69 -6.29 20.98
N ARG A 24 2.48 -5.71 20.99
CA ARG A 24 1.53 -5.89 22.09
C ARG A 24 0.96 -7.31 22.10
N TYR A 25 0.50 -7.84 20.96
CA TYR A 25 -0.02 -9.21 20.90
C TYR A 25 1.02 -10.26 21.31
N SER A 26 2.28 -10.07 20.89
CA SER A 26 3.40 -10.90 21.33
C SER A 26 3.63 -10.87 22.85
N ARG A 27 3.58 -9.68 23.47
CA ARG A 27 3.70 -9.56 24.94
C ARG A 27 2.56 -10.23 25.69
N ASP A 28 1.36 -10.21 25.11
CA ASP A 28 0.17 -10.82 25.69
C ASP A 28 0.07 -12.33 25.42
N GLY A 29 1.01 -12.91 24.65
CA GLY A 29 0.96 -14.31 24.21
C GLY A 29 -0.22 -14.62 23.28
N ARG A 30 -0.80 -13.59 22.67
CA ARG A 30 -1.99 -13.65 21.82
C ARG A 30 -1.59 -13.88 20.36
N GLU A 31 -2.15 -14.91 19.74
CA GLU A 31 -1.89 -15.21 18.33
C GLU A 31 -2.32 -14.06 17.41
N CYS A 32 -1.50 -13.81 16.37
CA CYS A 32 -1.69 -12.71 15.43
C CYS A 32 -1.66 -13.23 13.99
N ILE A 33 -2.55 -12.74 13.14
CA ILE A 33 -2.54 -12.99 11.69
C ILE A 33 -2.20 -11.68 11.00
N LEU A 34 -1.10 -11.66 10.25
CA LEU A 34 -0.78 -10.58 9.33
C LEU A 34 -1.35 -10.92 7.96
N ILE A 35 -2.20 -10.03 7.44
CA ILE A 35 -2.61 -10.03 6.04
C ILE A 35 -1.56 -9.23 5.26
N GLY A 36 -0.88 -9.84 4.30
CA GLY A 36 0.20 -9.17 3.57
C GLY A 36 0.87 -10.08 2.54
N HIS A 37 1.78 -9.52 1.73
CA HIS A 37 2.49 -10.29 0.71
C HIS A 37 3.82 -10.85 1.22
N ALA A 38 4.04 -12.15 1.03
CA ALA A 38 5.30 -12.78 1.41
C ALA A 38 6.50 -12.13 0.69
N GLY A 39 7.60 -11.92 1.42
CA GLY A 39 8.81 -11.29 0.90
C GLY A 39 8.75 -9.76 0.79
N HIS A 40 7.63 -9.12 1.10
CA HIS A 40 7.59 -7.66 1.17
C HIS A 40 8.33 -7.15 2.42
N PRO A 41 9.23 -6.15 2.33
CA PRO A 41 10.03 -5.68 3.48
C PRO A 41 9.19 -5.23 4.69
N GLU A 42 8.04 -4.62 4.44
CA GLU A 42 7.09 -4.24 5.50
C GLU A 42 6.52 -5.46 6.24
N VAL A 43 6.25 -6.55 5.51
CA VAL A 43 5.75 -7.80 6.08
C VAL A 43 6.84 -8.45 6.92
N GLU A 44 8.08 -8.54 6.42
CA GLU A 44 9.21 -9.04 7.19
C GLU A 44 9.43 -8.22 8.48
N GLY A 45 9.40 -6.90 8.36
CA GLY A 45 9.54 -5.98 9.50
C GLY A 45 8.42 -6.15 10.54
N THR A 46 7.17 -6.32 10.09
CA THR A 46 6.01 -6.49 10.95
C THR A 46 6.00 -7.85 11.63
N MET A 47 6.26 -8.93 10.88
CA MET A 47 6.42 -10.28 11.42
C MET A 47 7.53 -10.34 12.46
N GLY A 48 8.63 -9.64 12.21
CA GLY A 48 9.78 -9.55 13.12
C GLY A 48 9.50 -8.81 14.44
N GLN A 49 8.34 -8.17 14.61
CA GLN A 49 7.94 -7.59 15.89
C GLN A 49 7.33 -8.61 16.85
N TYR A 50 7.05 -9.83 16.39
CA TYR A 50 6.44 -10.86 17.21
C TYR A 50 7.49 -11.84 17.75
N ASP A 51 7.63 -11.89 19.07
CA ASP A 51 8.40 -12.91 19.79
C ASP A 51 7.44 -13.93 20.44
N ALA A 52 7.69 -15.22 20.22
CA ALA A 52 6.91 -16.33 20.77
C ALA A 52 7.28 -16.70 22.21
N VAL A 53 8.20 -15.98 22.87
CA VAL A 53 8.67 -16.25 24.24
C VAL A 53 7.54 -16.29 25.28
N ASN A 54 6.47 -15.50 25.10
CA ASN A 54 5.31 -15.47 26.00
C ASN A 54 4.18 -16.41 25.54
N GLY A 55 4.44 -17.30 24.58
CA GLY A 55 3.42 -18.09 23.91
C GLY A 55 2.80 -17.38 22.70
N GLY A 56 1.83 -18.06 22.07
CA GLY A 56 1.23 -17.63 20.81
C GLY A 56 2.16 -17.81 19.60
N ALA A 57 1.75 -17.22 18.49
CA ALA A 57 2.43 -17.28 17.19
C ALA A 57 1.91 -16.14 16.30
N ILE A 58 2.70 -15.78 15.29
CA ILE A 58 2.24 -14.93 14.19
C ILE A 58 2.17 -15.74 12.89
N TYR A 59 1.12 -15.50 12.12
CA TYR A 59 0.83 -16.18 10.85
C TYR A 59 0.75 -15.15 9.73
N LEU A 60 1.15 -15.54 8.52
CA LEU A 60 0.97 -14.73 7.31
C LEU A 60 -0.12 -15.37 6.45
N VAL A 61 -1.03 -14.55 5.93
CA VAL A 61 -2.00 -14.94 4.91
C VAL A 61 -2.03 -13.89 3.80
N GLU A 62 -2.11 -14.33 2.54
CA GLU A 62 -2.22 -13.44 1.38
C GLU A 62 -3.66 -13.40 0.85
N ASP A 63 -4.40 -14.51 0.95
CA ASP A 63 -5.72 -14.67 0.36
C ASP A 63 -6.71 -15.52 1.19
N GLU A 64 -7.90 -15.74 0.65
CA GLU A 64 -8.96 -16.55 1.28
C GLU A 64 -8.62 -18.04 1.37
N ALA A 65 -7.76 -18.56 0.49
CA ALA A 65 -7.32 -19.95 0.49
C ALA A 65 -6.31 -20.21 1.62
N ASP A 66 -5.41 -19.24 1.87
CA ASP A 66 -4.55 -19.25 3.05
C ASP A 66 -5.39 -19.25 4.33
N VAL A 67 -6.40 -18.40 4.42
CA VAL A 67 -7.35 -18.40 5.55
C VAL A 67 -8.04 -19.77 5.67
N ALA A 68 -8.44 -20.39 4.56
CA ALA A 68 -9.08 -21.69 4.55
C ALA A 68 -8.18 -22.85 5.02
N SER A 69 -6.86 -22.73 4.86
CA SER A 69 -5.89 -23.73 5.32
C SER A 69 -5.25 -23.41 6.68
N LEU A 70 -5.48 -22.20 7.22
CA LEU A 70 -4.81 -21.73 8.43
C LEU A 70 -5.19 -22.51 9.70
N GLU A 71 -4.17 -23.02 10.39
CA GLU A 71 -4.29 -23.65 11.71
C GLU A 71 -3.74 -22.73 12.81
N VAL A 72 -4.59 -22.40 13.78
CA VAL A 72 -4.24 -21.57 14.96
C VAL A 72 -4.43 -22.40 16.24
N ARG A 73 -3.71 -22.07 17.31
CA ARG A 73 -3.76 -22.86 18.56
C ARG A 73 -4.97 -22.50 19.43
N ASN A 74 -5.36 -21.23 19.45
CA ASN A 74 -6.46 -20.70 20.24
C ASN A 74 -7.31 -19.69 19.45
N PRO A 75 -8.34 -20.16 18.72
CA PRO A 75 -9.26 -19.30 17.97
C PRO A 75 -9.97 -18.22 18.79
N GLU A 76 -10.16 -18.44 20.10
CA GLU A 76 -10.85 -17.51 21.00
C GLU A 76 -9.96 -16.32 21.42
N SER A 77 -8.65 -16.41 21.18
CA SER A 77 -7.67 -15.38 21.55
C SER A 77 -6.75 -15.06 20.38
N LEU A 78 -7.36 -14.59 19.29
CA LEU A 78 -6.70 -14.32 18.01
C LEU A 78 -6.90 -12.87 17.59
N ALA A 79 -5.86 -12.24 17.04
CA ALA A 79 -5.93 -10.90 16.44
C ALA A 79 -5.48 -10.94 14.98
N PHE A 80 -5.85 -9.92 14.19
CA PHE A 80 -5.23 -9.68 12.90
C PHE A 80 -4.77 -8.23 12.73
N VAL A 81 -3.80 -8.04 11.84
CA VAL A 81 -3.29 -6.76 11.34
C VAL A 81 -3.08 -6.86 9.83
N THR A 82 -2.92 -5.74 9.14
CA THR A 82 -2.71 -5.73 7.69
C THR A 82 -1.45 -4.96 7.28
N GLN A 83 -0.85 -5.34 6.16
CA GLN A 83 0.11 -4.49 5.46
C GLN A 83 -0.58 -3.20 4.98
N THR A 84 0.14 -2.07 5.03
CA THR A 84 -0.42 -0.73 4.82
C THR A 84 -0.71 -0.38 3.36
N THR A 85 -0.21 -1.19 2.41
CA THR A 85 -0.20 -0.93 0.96
C THR A 85 -1.04 -1.92 0.15
N LEU A 86 -1.93 -2.67 0.79
CA LEU A 86 -2.78 -3.67 0.14
C LEU A 86 -3.94 -3.07 -0.65
N SER A 87 -4.54 -3.89 -1.51
CA SER A 87 -5.83 -3.59 -2.13
C SER A 87 -6.93 -3.59 -1.06
N MET A 88 -7.74 -2.53 -1.02
CA MET A 88 -8.87 -2.43 -0.09
C MET A 88 -9.89 -3.56 -0.31
N ASP A 89 -10.20 -3.84 -1.59
CA ASP A 89 -11.22 -4.81 -1.96
C ASP A 89 -10.77 -6.25 -1.65
N ASP A 90 -9.51 -6.59 -1.97
CA ASP A 90 -8.97 -7.93 -1.69
C ASP A 90 -8.83 -8.15 -0.17
N THR A 91 -8.34 -7.15 0.54
CA THR A 91 -8.18 -7.22 2.01
C THR A 91 -9.53 -7.39 2.69
N SER A 92 -10.58 -6.72 2.21
CA SER A 92 -11.94 -6.90 2.73
C SER A 92 -12.40 -8.36 2.63
N ARG A 93 -12.14 -9.03 1.49
CA ARG A 93 -12.50 -10.45 1.31
C ARG A 93 -11.75 -11.35 2.30
N VAL A 94 -10.45 -11.12 2.50
CA VAL A 94 -9.65 -11.88 3.46
C VAL A 94 -10.12 -11.66 4.89
N ILE A 95 -10.45 -10.42 5.27
CA ILE A 95 -11.00 -10.10 6.60
C ILE A 95 -12.36 -10.79 6.81
N ASP A 96 -13.23 -10.80 5.80
CA ASP A 96 -14.52 -11.47 5.89
C ASP A 96 -14.37 -12.99 6.03
N ALA A 97 -13.42 -13.59 5.30
CA ALA A 97 -13.06 -15.00 5.45
C ALA A 97 -12.52 -15.30 6.85
N LEU A 98 -11.65 -14.43 7.40
CA LEU A 98 -11.10 -14.56 8.75
C LEU A 98 -12.20 -14.49 9.81
N ARG A 99 -13.10 -13.51 9.72
CA ARG A 99 -14.23 -13.36 10.66
C ARG A 99 -15.21 -14.52 10.58
N LYS A 100 -15.45 -15.05 9.38
CA LYS A 100 -16.30 -16.22 9.19
C LYS A 100 -15.67 -17.48 9.81
N ARG A 101 -14.35 -17.67 9.66
CA ARG A 101 -13.63 -18.83 10.20
C ARG A 101 -13.37 -18.74 11.70
N PHE A 102 -13.04 -17.53 12.19
CA PHE A 102 -12.68 -17.25 13.57
C PHE A 102 -13.57 -16.11 14.12
N PRO A 103 -14.81 -16.40 14.56
CA PRO A 103 -15.76 -15.36 14.97
C PRO A 103 -15.30 -14.48 16.14
N ALA A 104 -14.40 -14.98 16.99
CA ALA A 104 -13.82 -14.24 18.11
C ALA A 104 -12.60 -13.37 17.73
N ILE A 105 -12.17 -13.38 16.46
CA ILE A 105 -10.97 -12.66 16.02
C ILE A 105 -11.11 -11.15 16.24
N GLY A 106 -10.12 -10.57 16.92
CA GLY A 106 -10.02 -9.13 17.11
C GLY A 106 -9.26 -8.47 15.97
N GLY A 107 -9.64 -7.27 15.60
CA GLY A 107 -8.89 -6.46 14.64
C GLY A 107 -8.97 -4.98 14.98
N PRO A 108 -8.22 -4.14 14.28
CA PRO A 108 -8.36 -2.70 14.39
C PRO A 108 -9.78 -2.26 13.95
N ARG A 109 -10.25 -1.09 14.42
CA ARG A 109 -11.61 -0.57 14.12
C ARG A 109 -11.85 -0.37 12.61
N LYS A 110 -10.78 -0.10 11.87
CA LYS A 110 -10.62 -0.13 10.41
C LYS A 110 -9.32 -0.88 10.14
N ASP A 111 -9.17 -1.53 8.99
CA ASP A 111 -7.90 -2.14 8.57
C ASP A 111 -6.71 -1.16 8.68
N ASP A 112 -5.49 -1.70 8.67
CA ASP A 112 -4.27 -0.91 8.80
C ASP A 112 -3.81 -0.33 7.45
N ILE A 113 -4.62 -0.44 6.39
CA ILE A 113 -4.33 0.21 5.11
C ILE A 113 -4.28 1.72 5.33
N CYS A 114 -3.20 2.34 4.87
CA CYS A 114 -2.99 3.75 5.15
C CYS A 114 -3.90 4.63 4.30
N TYR A 115 -4.17 5.84 4.79
CA TYR A 115 -5.01 6.82 4.08
C TYR A 115 -4.51 7.09 2.66
N ALA A 116 -3.18 7.13 2.47
CA ALA A 116 -2.56 7.42 1.18
C ALA A 116 -2.85 6.33 0.14
N THR A 117 -2.86 5.06 0.57
CA THR A 117 -3.20 3.92 -0.29
C THR A 117 -4.69 3.91 -0.61
N GLN A 118 -5.56 4.12 0.38
CA GLN A 118 -7.00 4.19 0.15
C GLN A 118 -7.36 5.32 -0.82
N ASN A 119 -6.91 6.55 -0.54
CA ASN A 119 -7.25 7.72 -1.35
C ASN A 119 -6.78 7.56 -2.80
N ARG A 120 -5.60 6.97 -3.03
CA ARG A 120 -5.08 6.72 -4.39
C ARG A 120 -5.87 5.62 -5.11
N GLN A 121 -6.29 4.58 -4.40
CA GLN A 121 -7.15 3.54 -4.98
C GLN A 121 -8.55 4.10 -5.33
N ASP A 122 -9.12 4.94 -4.48
CA ASP A 122 -10.39 5.60 -4.78
C ASP A 122 -10.26 6.54 -5.99
N ALA A 123 -9.15 7.31 -6.08
CA ALA A 123 -8.89 8.19 -7.20
C ALA A 123 -8.66 7.43 -8.52
N VAL A 124 -7.93 6.31 -8.51
CA VAL A 124 -7.72 5.53 -9.73
C VAL A 124 -8.99 4.82 -10.19
N LYS A 125 -9.90 4.45 -9.27
CA LYS A 125 -11.23 3.92 -9.63
C LYS A 125 -12.00 4.94 -10.47
N GLN A 126 -12.10 6.17 -9.97
CA GLN A 126 -12.74 7.25 -10.72
C GLN A 126 -12.04 7.51 -12.05
N LEU A 127 -10.70 7.56 -12.05
CA LEU A 127 -9.92 7.80 -13.26
C LEU A 127 -10.15 6.71 -14.33
N ALA A 128 -10.22 5.45 -13.92
CA ALA A 128 -10.43 4.31 -14.81
C ALA A 128 -11.84 4.32 -15.44
N ASP A 129 -12.86 4.78 -14.71
CA ASP A 129 -14.23 4.93 -15.25
C ASP A 129 -14.34 6.03 -16.32
N GLU A 130 -13.45 7.03 -16.28
CA GLU A 130 -13.52 8.22 -17.14
C GLU A 130 -12.54 8.19 -18.32
N CYS A 131 -11.61 7.22 -18.36
CA CYS A 131 -10.51 7.15 -19.33
C CYS A 131 -10.45 5.82 -20.09
N ASP A 132 -9.89 5.83 -21.29
CA ASP A 132 -9.73 4.63 -22.12
C ASP A 132 -8.45 3.85 -21.78
N VAL A 133 -7.47 4.52 -21.17
CA VAL A 133 -6.20 3.95 -20.71
C VAL A 133 -5.73 4.65 -19.45
N VAL A 134 -5.08 3.92 -18.54
CA VAL A 134 -4.48 4.48 -17.32
C VAL A 134 -2.98 4.22 -17.29
N LEU A 135 -2.19 5.28 -17.11
CA LEU A 135 -0.77 5.21 -16.84
C LEU A 135 -0.55 5.38 -15.34
N VAL A 136 0.14 4.41 -14.73
CA VAL A 136 0.54 4.44 -13.34
C VAL A 136 2.04 4.65 -13.27
N VAL A 137 2.47 5.83 -12.81
CA VAL A 137 3.88 6.14 -12.61
C VAL A 137 4.38 5.50 -11.32
N GLY A 138 5.36 4.61 -11.42
CA GLY A 138 6.04 3.99 -10.29
C GLY A 138 6.73 2.68 -10.66
N SER A 139 7.67 2.28 -9.82
CA SER A 139 8.52 1.13 -10.09
C SER A 139 7.81 -0.22 -9.93
N PRO A 140 8.23 -1.26 -10.66
CA PRO A 140 7.67 -2.62 -10.57
C PRO A 140 7.69 -3.26 -9.18
N ASN A 141 8.62 -2.84 -8.32
CA ASN A 141 8.74 -3.33 -6.94
C ASN A 141 7.87 -2.57 -5.92
N SER A 142 7.12 -1.55 -6.35
CA SER A 142 6.21 -0.80 -5.48
C SER A 142 4.88 -1.53 -5.36
N SER A 143 4.59 -2.10 -4.17
CA SER A 143 3.31 -2.76 -3.89
C SER A 143 2.12 -1.85 -4.21
N ASN A 144 2.14 -0.61 -3.70
CA ASN A 144 1.07 0.36 -3.91
C ASN A 144 0.89 0.70 -5.40
N SER A 145 1.96 0.89 -6.17
CA SER A 145 1.83 1.21 -7.60
C SER A 145 1.22 0.05 -8.39
N ASN A 146 1.61 -1.19 -8.08
CA ASN A 146 1.00 -2.37 -8.68
C ASN A 146 -0.50 -2.47 -8.32
N ARG A 147 -0.88 -2.19 -7.06
CA ARG A 147 -2.30 -2.18 -6.67
C ARG A 147 -3.11 -1.18 -7.50
N LEU A 148 -2.56 0.00 -7.83
CA LEU A 148 -3.25 0.98 -8.67
C LEU A 148 -3.44 0.48 -10.12
N ARG A 149 -2.40 -0.12 -10.72
CA ARG A 149 -2.50 -0.69 -12.07
C ARG A 149 -3.53 -1.81 -12.12
N GLU A 150 -3.40 -2.78 -11.22
CA GLU A 150 -4.31 -3.94 -11.16
C GLU A 150 -5.75 -3.52 -10.92
N LEU A 151 -5.98 -2.44 -10.16
CA LEU A 151 -7.31 -1.92 -9.91
C LEU A 151 -7.96 -1.35 -11.17
N ALA A 152 -7.22 -0.58 -11.98
CA ALA A 152 -7.70 -0.12 -13.27
C ALA A 152 -7.97 -1.29 -14.24
N GLU A 153 -7.09 -2.29 -14.29
CA GLU A 153 -7.28 -3.50 -15.12
C GLU A 153 -8.56 -4.26 -14.74
N ARG A 154 -8.87 -4.38 -13.44
CA ARG A 154 -10.10 -5.01 -12.95
C ARG A 154 -11.37 -4.24 -13.32
N MET A 155 -11.24 -2.94 -13.57
CA MET A 155 -12.33 -2.09 -14.08
C MET A 155 -12.46 -2.17 -15.61
N ALA A 156 -11.74 -3.08 -16.25
CA ALA A 156 -11.67 -3.29 -17.69
C ALA A 156 -11.04 -2.12 -18.47
N THR A 157 -10.28 -1.26 -17.80
CA THR A 157 -9.51 -0.19 -18.42
C THR A 157 -8.05 -0.64 -18.57
N PRO A 158 -7.49 -0.71 -19.80
CA PRO A 158 -6.08 -0.97 -20.02
C PRO A 158 -5.19 -0.09 -19.12
N ALA A 159 -4.25 -0.70 -18.39
CA ALA A 159 -3.38 0.05 -17.51
C ALA A 159 -1.92 -0.39 -17.60
N TYR A 160 -1.01 0.59 -17.57
CA TYR A 160 0.43 0.36 -17.71
C TYR A 160 1.17 0.94 -16.51
N LEU A 161 2.03 0.12 -15.92
CA LEU A 161 2.97 0.56 -14.88
C LEU A 161 4.27 0.98 -15.57
N ILE A 162 4.68 2.23 -15.37
CA ILE A 162 5.86 2.83 -16.00
C ILE A 162 6.75 3.52 -14.96
N ASP A 163 8.07 3.37 -15.07
CA ASP A 163 9.01 4.13 -14.24
C ASP A 163 9.09 5.59 -14.73
N GLY A 164 8.98 5.82 -16.04
CA GLY A 164 9.05 7.14 -16.64
C GLY A 164 8.40 7.24 -18.02
N ALA A 165 8.57 8.41 -18.64
CA ALA A 165 8.00 8.70 -19.97
C ALA A 165 8.62 7.84 -21.08
N GLU A 166 9.87 7.41 -20.88
CA GLU A 166 10.65 6.56 -21.77
C GLU A 166 10.09 5.14 -21.94
N ASP A 167 9.30 4.66 -20.98
CA ASP A 167 8.70 3.32 -21.02
C ASP A 167 7.42 3.28 -21.85
N MET A 168 6.87 4.46 -22.20
CA MET A 168 5.62 4.55 -22.94
C MET A 168 5.76 4.09 -24.39
N GLN A 169 4.77 3.34 -24.86
CA GLN A 169 4.70 2.91 -26.25
C GLN A 169 3.55 3.60 -26.97
N GLN A 170 3.81 4.18 -28.15
CA GLN A 170 2.80 4.92 -28.90
C GLN A 170 1.55 4.08 -29.23
N GLY A 171 1.73 2.78 -29.51
CA GLY A 171 0.61 1.88 -29.82
C GLY A 171 -0.38 1.66 -28.67
N TRP A 172 -0.04 2.06 -27.44
CA TRP A 172 -1.01 2.04 -26.32
C TRP A 172 -2.13 3.07 -26.47
N PHE A 173 -1.94 4.06 -27.35
CA PHE A 173 -2.83 5.21 -27.52
C PHE A 173 -3.60 5.18 -28.85
N ASP A 174 -3.54 4.06 -29.58
CA ASP A 174 -4.26 3.89 -30.84
C ASP A 174 -5.78 3.88 -30.59
N GLY A 175 -6.47 4.92 -31.06
CA GLY A 175 -7.93 5.07 -30.87
C GLY A 175 -8.35 5.52 -29.46
N VAL A 176 -7.41 5.95 -28.63
CA VAL A 176 -7.66 6.49 -27.28
C VAL A 176 -8.04 7.97 -27.37
N GLU A 177 -9.12 8.37 -26.69
CA GLU A 177 -9.54 9.77 -26.56
C GLU A 177 -9.12 10.37 -25.21
N ARG A 178 -9.08 9.55 -24.15
CA ARG A 178 -8.81 10.00 -22.77
C ARG A 178 -7.76 9.13 -22.10
N ILE A 179 -6.69 9.79 -21.63
CA ILE A 179 -5.56 9.16 -20.94
C ILE A 179 -5.60 9.57 -19.47
N GLY A 180 -5.78 8.58 -18.60
CA GLY A 180 -5.65 8.77 -17.17
C GLY A 180 -4.19 8.67 -16.75
N ILE A 181 -3.72 9.58 -15.90
CA ILE A 181 -2.37 9.54 -15.33
C ILE A 181 -2.49 9.56 -13.82
N THR A 182 -1.88 8.60 -13.15
CA THR A 182 -1.76 8.55 -11.69
C THR A 182 -0.34 8.14 -11.28
N ALA A 183 -0.05 8.19 -9.99
CA ALA A 183 1.28 7.88 -9.47
C ALA A 183 1.20 7.12 -8.15
N GLY A 184 2.12 6.18 -7.98
CA GLY A 184 2.33 5.52 -6.69
C GLY A 184 2.82 6.49 -5.63
N ALA A 185 2.65 6.15 -4.35
CA ALA A 185 3.06 7.00 -3.23
C ALA A 185 4.58 7.32 -3.19
N SER A 186 5.40 6.52 -3.86
CA SER A 186 6.86 6.70 -3.94
C SER A 186 7.34 7.40 -5.21
N ALA A 187 6.45 7.71 -6.16
CA ALA A 187 6.82 8.31 -7.44
C ALA A 187 6.94 9.85 -7.31
N PRO A 188 8.10 10.44 -7.65
CA PRO A 188 8.26 11.89 -7.65
C PRO A 188 7.40 12.58 -8.71
N GLU A 189 6.84 13.72 -8.36
CA GLU A 189 6.05 14.61 -9.22
C GLU A 189 6.72 14.95 -10.57
N VAL A 190 8.05 15.04 -10.60
CA VAL A 190 8.80 15.32 -11.83
C VAL A 190 8.62 14.23 -12.90
N LEU A 191 8.41 12.97 -12.49
CA LEU A 191 8.18 11.86 -13.42
C LEU A 191 6.80 11.98 -14.07
N VAL A 192 5.77 12.31 -13.28
CA VAL A 192 4.40 12.57 -13.78
C VAL A 192 4.40 13.70 -14.80
N ARG A 193 5.13 14.79 -14.50
CA ARG A 193 5.28 15.91 -15.45
C ARG A 193 5.99 15.49 -16.73
N GLY A 194 7.00 14.63 -16.64
CA GLY A 194 7.67 14.07 -17.82
C GLY A 194 6.72 13.28 -18.71
N VAL A 195 5.87 12.45 -18.12
CA VAL A 195 4.82 11.69 -18.83
C VAL A 195 3.86 12.64 -19.54
N ILE A 196 3.35 13.67 -18.84
CA ILE A 196 2.45 14.68 -19.43
C ILE A 196 3.11 15.38 -20.62
N GLN A 197 4.37 15.81 -20.47
CA GLN A 197 5.10 16.49 -21.55
C GLN A 197 5.30 15.60 -22.77
N GLN A 198 5.59 14.31 -22.55
CA GLN A 198 5.78 13.36 -23.64
C GLN A 198 4.47 13.08 -24.40
N LEU A 199 3.34 12.96 -23.69
CA LEU A 199 2.02 12.83 -24.29
C LEU A 199 1.64 14.07 -25.10
N GLN A 200 1.92 15.27 -24.58
CA GLN A 200 1.70 16.52 -25.31
C GLN A 200 2.57 16.60 -26.58
N ALA A 201 3.83 16.15 -26.51
CA ALA A 201 4.70 16.07 -27.67
C ALA A 201 4.20 15.07 -28.73
N TRP A 202 3.40 14.07 -28.33
CA TRP A 202 2.72 13.13 -29.22
C TRP A 202 1.33 13.61 -29.70
N GLY A 203 0.91 14.81 -29.29
CA GLY A 203 -0.32 15.44 -29.76
C GLY A 203 -1.50 15.41 -28.78
N ALA A 204 -1.31 14.90 -27.56
CA ALA A 204 -2.33 15.05 -26.53
C ALA A 204 -2.55 16.54 -26.21
N THR A 205 -3.80 16.92 -25.91
CA THR A 205 -4.16 18.30 -25.55
C THR A 205 -4.89 18.31 -24.22
N GLY A 206 -4.70 19.37 -23.44
CA GLY A 206 -5.22 19.46 -22.08
C GLY A 206 -4.36 18.74 -21.04
N ALA A 207 -4.61 19.06 -19.78
CA ALA A 207 -4.10 18.39 -18.59
C ALA A 207 -4.96 18.86 -17.41
N ASP A 208 -6.12 18.23 -17.26
CA ASP A 208 -7.07 18.57 -16.20
C ASP A 208 -6.82 17.68 -14.98
N GLU A 209 -6.64 18.29 -13.82
CA GLU A 209 -6.52 17.58 -12.56
C GLU A 209 -7.92 17.30 -12.00
N LEU A 210 -8.27 16.02 -11.85
CA LEU A 210 -9.53 15.63 -11.24
C LEU A 210 -9.57 16.05 -9.77
N ALA A 211 -10.75 16.52 -9.32
CA ALA A 211 -10.94 16.88 -7.92
C ALA A 211 -10.78 15.63 -7.02
N GLY A 212 -9.69 15.58 -6.27
CA GLY A 212 -9.40 14.51 -5.31
C GLY A 212 -9.81 14.83 -3.88
N ARG A 213 -9.66 13.85 -3.00
CA ARG A 213 -9.78 14.05 -1.55
C ARG A 213 -8.54 14.79 -1.04
N GLU A 214 -8.75 15.89 -0.32
CA GLU A 214 -7.66 16.69 0.26
C GLU A 214 -6.86 15.89 1.30
N GLU A 215 -5.52 15.89 1.16
CA GLU A 215 -4.59 15.23 2.07
C GLU A 215 -3.79 16.25 2.89
N ASN A 216 -4.18 16.46 4.16
CA ASN A 216 -3.59 17.47 5.05
C ASN A 216 -2.60 16.91 6.08
N ILE A 217 -2.22 15.64 5.96
CA ILE A 217 -1.34 14.96 6.92
C ILE A 217 0.13 15.17 6.52
N THR A 218 0.94 15.60 7.48
CA THR A 218 2.40 15.71 7.32
C THR A 218 3.12 15.06 8.50
N PHE A 219 4.23 14.35 8.22
CA PHE A 219 5.08 13.77 9.24
C PHE A 219 6.37 14.58 9.34
N SER A 220 6.63 15.13 10.53
CA SER A 220 7.81 15.95 10.78
C SER A 220 9.08 15.11 10.90
N MET A 221 10.18 15.60 10.35
CA MET A 221 11.50 15.00 10.59
C MET A 221 11.89 15.00 12.07
N PRO A 222 12.70 14.02 12.52
CA PRO A 222 13.37 14.04 13.83
C PRO A 222 14.07 15.37 14.06
N LYS A 223 14.06 15.87 15.31
CA LYS A 223 14.59 17.21 15.64
C LYS A 223 16.04 17.40 15.20
N GLU A 224 16.82 16.33 15.23
CA GLU A 224 18.23 16.25 14.87
C GLU A 224 18.48 16.40 13.36
N LEU A 225 17.48 16.12 12.52
CA LEU A 225 17.54 16.22 11.05
C LEU A 225 16.82 17.46 10.51
N ARG A 226 16.15 18.23 11.37
CA ARG A 226 15.55 19.50 10.95
C ARG A 226 16.66 20.46 10.58
N VAL A 227 16.71 20.85 9.31
CA VAL A 227 17.62 21.88 8.83
C VAL A 227 17.34 23.15 9.63
N LYS A 228 18.29 23.56 10.47
CA LYS A 228 18.27 24.93 11.00
C LYS A 228 18.52 25.81 9.79
N SER A 229 17.51 26.58 9.38
CA SER A 229 17.72 27.64 8.41
C SER A 229 18.88 28.49 8.93
N LEU A 230 20.02 28.41 8.25
CA LEU A 230 21.11 29.37 8.44
C LEU A 230 20.55 30.67 7.86
N LEU A 231 19.99 31.50 8.75
CA LEU A 231 19.77 32.92 8.48
C LEU A 231 21.13 33.60 8.30
#